data_AF-A0A816PHN1-F1
#
_entry.id   AF-A0A816PHN1-F1
#
_cell.length_a   1.000
_cell.length_b   1.000
_cell.length_c   1.000
_cell.angle_alpha   90.00
_cell.angle_beta   90.00
_cell.angle_gamma   90.00
#
_symmetry.space_group_name_H-M   'P 1'
#
loop_
_entity.id
_entity.type
_entity.pdbx_description
1 polymer ?
#
loop_
_entity_poly.entity_id
_entity_poly.type
_entity_poly.pdbx_seq_one_letter_code
_entity_poly.pdbx_strand_id
1 'polypeptide(L)'
;MAKSLCIVTLLMIFLLISTGIPKGEAQCMGERSFTSPPGICSLQIGSTVCNNACITEEYFRGQCETQGARTICNCYDCPPN
;
A
#
# COMPACT_ATOMS: atom_id res chain seq x y z
N MET A 1 41.23 19.89 20.70
CA MET A 1 40.30 19.82 19.55
C MET A 1 39.30 18.65 19.62
N ALA A 2 39.32 17.80 20.67
CA ALA A 2 38.37 16.68 20.82
C ALA A 2 36.99 17.06 21.40
N LYS A 3 36.92 18.09 22.26
CA LYS A 3 35.66 18.53 22.92
C LYS A 3 34.59 19.02 21.93
N SER A 4 35.01 19.66 20.84
CA SER A 4 34.09 20.20 19.82
C SER A 4 33.43 19.10 18.99
N LEU A 5 34.12 17.99 18.74
CA LEU A 5 33.58 16.87 17.98
C LEU A 5 32.43 16.17 18.73
N CYS A 6 32.54 16.02 20.05
CA CYS A 6 31.48 15.40 20.86
C CYS A 6 30.17 16.21 20.88
N ILE A 7 30.26 17.55 20.82
CA ILE A 7 29.06 18.40 20.85
C ILE A 7 28.32 18.30 19.51
N VAL A 8 29.06 18.29 18.40
CA VAL A 8 28.49 18.18 17.05
C VAL A 8 27.83 16.82 16.84
N THR A 9 28.44 15.73 17.31
CA THR A 9 27.83 14.39 17.20
C THR A 9 26.57 14.26 18.05
N LEU A 10 26.55 14.80 19.27
CA LEU A 10 25.35 14.81 20.11
C LEU A 10 24.22 15.61 19.46
N LEU A 11 24.51 16.79 18.89
CA LEU A 11 23.52 17.60 18.18
C LEU A 11 22.93 16.85 16.97
N MET A 12 23.76 16.16 16.19
CA MET A 12 23.29 15.35 15.05
C MET A 12 22.37 14.21 15.50
N ILE A 13 22.68 13.54 16.62
CA ILE A 13 21.83 12.49 17.19
C ILE A 13 20.50 13.06 17.68
N PHE A 14 20.52 14.20 18.38
CA PHE A 14 19.30 14.89 18.82
C PHE A 14 18.43 15.30 17.64
N LEU A 15 19.03 15.82 16.56
CA LEU A 15 18.30 16.16 15.34
C LEU A 15 17.64 14.94 14.73
N LEU A 16 18.35 13.81 14.56
CA LEU A 16 17.81 12.56 14.02
C LEU A 16 16.63 12.02 14.82
N ILE A 17 16.70 12.09 16.16
CA ILE A 17 15.61 11.65 17.04
C ILE A 17 14.42 12.62 16.95
N SER A 18 14.70 13.94 16.92
CA SER A 18 13.66 14.98 16.89
C SER A 18 12.90 15.07 15.57
N THR A 19 13.57 14.80 14.45
CA THR A 19 12.92 14.84 13.14
C THR A 19 12.06 13.61 12.88
N GLY A 20 12.22 12.56 13.71
CA GLY A 20 11.59 11.26 13.51
C GLY A 20 12.08 10.61 12.21
N ILE A 21 12.33 9.31 12.22
CA ILE A 21 12.38 8.59 10.95
C ILE A 21 10.92 8.62 10.45
N PRO A 22 10.62 9.22 9.28
CA PRO A 22 9.26 9.17 8.76
C PRO A 22 8.87 7.70 8.71
N LYS A 23 7.77 7.35 9.38
CA LYS A 23 7.19 6.01 9.26
C LYS A 23 6.91 5.84 7.78
N GLY A 24 7.74 5.04 7.11
CA GLY A 24 7.52 4.73 5.70
C GLY A 24 6.15 4.07 5.61
N GLU A 25 5.17 4.77 5.05
CA GLU A 25 3.95 4.12 4.63
C GLU A 25 4.37 3.17 3.51
N ALA A 26 4.37 1.87 3.79
CA ALA A 26 4.52 0.88 2.76
C ALA A 26 3.37 1.09 1.78
N GLN A 27 3.67 1.67 0.61
CA GLN A 27 2.68 1.82 -0.44
C GLN A 27 2.24 0.42 -0.83
N CYS A 28 0.99 0.09 -0.53
CA CYS A 28 0.43 -1.18 -0.91
C CYS A 28 0.12 -1.14 -2.40
N MET A 29 0.98 -1.77 -3.19
CA MET A 29 0.80 -1.86 -4.63
C MET A 29 -0.17 -3.00 -4.94
N GLY A 30 -1.27 -2.67 -5.61
CA GLY A 30 -2.24 -3.67 -6.05
C GLY A 30 -1.80 -4.33 -7.35
N GLU A 31 -2.09 -5.62 -7.48
CA GLU A 31 -1.89 -6.39 -8.70
C GLU A 31 -3.23 -6.72 -9.35
N ARG A 32 -3.30 -6.79 -10.67
CA ARG A 32 -4.57 -7.07 -11.35
C ARG A 32 -4.95 -8.54 -11.15
N SER A 33 -6.19 -8.79 -10.73
CA SER A 33 -6.73 -10.15 -10.61
C SER A 33 -6.71 -10.90 -11.94
N PHE A 34 -6.27 -12.16 -11.90
CA PHE A 34 -6.27 -13.07 -13.05
C PHE A 34 -7.61 -13.82 -13.22
N THR A 35 -8.31 -14.11 -12.13
CA THR A 35 -9.54 -14.92 -12.12
C THR A 35 -10.83 -14.10 -12.17
N SER A 36 -10.75 -12.80 -11.87
CA SER A 36 -11.90 -11.89 -11.89
C SER A 36 -12.46 -11.69 -13.30
N PRO A 37 -13.78 -11.87 -13.53
CA PRO A 37 -14.38 -11.70 -14.84
C PRO A 37 -14.20 -10.26 -15.37
N PRO A 38 -13.94 -10.07 -16.69
CA PRO A 38 -13.82 -8.74 -17.26
C PRO A 38 -15.12 -7.95 -17.12
N GLY A 39 -15.02 -6.69 -16.68
CA GLY A 39 -16.17 -5.80 -16.51
C GLY A 39 -17.03 -6.07 -15.26
N ILE A 40 -16.66 -7.05 -14.42
CA ILE A 40 -17.41 -7.36 -13.19
C ILE A 40 -17.52 -6.15 -12.26
N CYS A 41 -16.48 -5.32 -12.23
CA CYS A 41 -16.42 -4.10 -11.42
C CYS A 41 -17.39 -2.99 -11.86
N SER A 42 -18.06 -3.13 -13.01
CA SER A 42 -19.13 -2.22 -13.44
C SER A 42 -20.52 -2.67 -12.97
N LEU A 43 -20.63 -3.84 -12.34
CA LEU A 43 -21.88 -4.40 -11.84
C LEU A 43 -22.05 -4.14 -10.33
N GLN A 44 -23.29 -4.15 -9.83
CA GLN A 44 -23.58 -3.94 -8.41
C GLN A 44 -22.89 -4.97 -7.49
N ILE A 45 -22.69 -6.20 -7.96
CA ILE A 45 -22.00 -7.27 -7.23
C ILE A 45 -20.47 -7.25 -7.42
N GLY A 46 -19.94 -6.27 -8.16
CA GLY A 46 -18.57 -6.24 -8.64
C GLY A 46 -17.54 -6.33 -7.53
N SER A 47 -17.71 -5.56 -6.46
CA SER A 47 -16.79 -5.55 -5.31
C SER A 47 -16.73 -6.90 -4.60
N THR A 48 -17.87 -7.56 -4.40
CA THR A 48 -17.92 -8.88 -3.73
C THR A 48 -17.25 -9.95 -4.57
N VAL A 49 -17.53 -9.98 -5.88
CA VAL A 49 -16.92 -10.96 -6.79
C VAL A 49 -15.43 -10.70 -6.94
N CYS A 50 -15.01 -9.44 -7.06
CA CYS A 50 -13.60 -9.06 -7.10
C CYS A 50 -12.85 -9.50 -5.82
N ASN A 51 -13.43 -9.25 -4.65
CA ASN A 51 -12.83 -9.69 -3.40
C ASN A 51 -12.68 -11.21 -3.33
N ASN A 52 -13.73 -11.96 -3.66
CA ASN A 52 -13.66 -13.43 -3.64
C ASN A 52 -12.66 -14.00 -4.65
N ALA A 53 -12.53 -13.37 -5.83
CA ALA A 53 -11.52 -13.72 -6.81
C ALA A 53 -10.10 -13.55 -6.24
N CYS A 54 -9.82 -12.39 -5.63
CA CYS A 54 -8.51 -12.13 -5.03
C CYS A 54 -8.20 -13.05 -3.83
N ILE A 55 -9.19 -13.38 -3.01
CA ILE A 55 -9.02 -14.38 -1.93
C ILE A 55 -8.69 -15.76 -2.51
N THR A 56 -9.30 -16.13 -3.64
CA THR A 56 -9.01 -17.39 -4.35
C THR A 56 -7.61 -17.39 -4.94
N GLU A 57 -7.10 -16.21 -5.32
CA GLU A 57 -5.72 -15.97 -5.77
C GLU A 57 -4.73 -15.80 -4.60
N GLU A 58 -5.12 -16.11 -3.37
CA GLU A 58 -4.30 -16.05 -2.15
C GLU A 58 -3.91 -14.64 -1.68
N TYR A 59 -4.55 -13.59 -2.21
CA TYR A 59 -4.38 -12.23 -1.71
C TYR A 59 -5.25 -11.95 -0.49
N PHE A 60 -4.86 -10.95 0.30
CA PHE A 60 -5.63 -10.53 1.48
C PHE A 60 -7.01 -9.92 1.14
N ARG A 61 -7.11 -9.16 0.05
CA ARG A 61 -8.38 -8.53 -0.39
C ARG A 61 -8.37 -8.17 -1.87
N GLY A 62 -9.57 -7.96 -2.41
CA GLY A 62 -9.78 -7.41 -3.75
C GLY A 62 -10.57 -6.11 -3.74
N GLN A 63 -10.22 -5.18 -4.64
CA GLN A 63 -10.89 -3.90 -4.78
C GLN A 63 -11.06 -3.52 -6.25
N CYS A 64 -12.24 -3.01 -6.58
CA CYS A 64 -12.52 -2.44 -7.89
C CYS A 64 -12.03 -1.00 -7.92
N GLU A 65 -11.09 -0.70 -8.83
CA GLU A 65 -10.46 0.61 -8.95
C GLU A 65 -10.52 1.13 -10.37
N THR A 66 -10.73 2.44 -10.50
CA THR A 66 -10.77 3.09 -11.81
C THR A 66 -9.35 3.44 -12.24
N GLN A 67 -8.89 2.84 -13.33
CA GLN A 67 -7.62 3.14 -13.98
C GLN A 67 -7.89 3.64 -15.40
N GLY A 68 -7.76 4.96 -15.59
CA GLY A 68 -8.13 5.62 -16.85
C GLY A 68 -9.65 5.53 -17.09
N ALA A 69 -10.04 4.92 -18.21
CA ALA A 69 -11.45 4.79 -18.61
C ALA A 69 -12.13 3.48 -18.15
N ARG A 70 -11.44 2.64 -17.37
CA ARG A 70 -11.94 1.31 -16.97
C ARG A 70 -11.85 1.10 -15.48
N THR A 71 -12.87 0.46 -14.91
CA THR A 71 -12.82 -0.08 -13.55
C THR A 71 -12.34 -1.53 -13.61
N ILE A 72 -11.21 -1.80 -12.97
CA ILE A 72 -10.57 -3.12 -12.94
C ILE A 72 -10.50 -3.65 -11.52
N CYS A 73 -10.45 -4.97 -11.39
CA CYS A 73 -10.27 -5.64 -10.10
C CYS A 73 -8.78 -5.79 -9.80
N ASN A 74 -8.33 -5.19 -8.72
CA ASN A 74 -6.98 -5.33 -8.20
C ASN A 74 -6.99 -6.05 -6.84
N CYS A 75 -6.00 -6.89 -6.63
CA CYS A 75 -5.75 -7.67 -5.44
C CYS A 75 -4.60 -7.04 -4.63
N TYR A 76 -4.69 -7.17 -3.31
CA TYR A 76 -3.83 -6.48 -2.35
C TYR A 76 -3.48 -7.40 -1.20
N ASP A 77 -2.20 -7.39 -0.79
CA ASP A 77 -1.67 -8.12 0.38
C ASP A 77 -1.54 -7.25 1.63
N CYS A 78 -2.41 -6.25 1.74
CA CYS A 78 -2.41 -5.33 2.87
C CYS A 78 -3.84 -5.04 3.34
N PRO A 79 -4.00 -4.72 4.63
CA PRO A 79 -5.25 -4.15 5.11
C PRO A 79 -5.57 -2.81 4.41
N PRO A 80 -6.85 -2.43 4.35
CA PRO A 80 -7.23 -1.12 3.84
C PRO A 80 -6.63 -0.01 4.72
N ASN A 81 -6.13 1.05 4.06
CA ASN A 81 -5.73 2.30 4.72
C ASN A 81 -6.95 3.10 5.18
#